data_AF-A0A2E3BCA6-F1
#
_entry.id   AF-A0A2E3BCA6-F1
#
_cell.length_a   1.000
_cell.length_b   1.000
_cell.length_c   1.000
_cell.angle_alpha   90.00
_cell.angle_beta   90.00
_cell.angle_gamma   90.00
#
_symmetry.space_group_name_H-M   'P 1'
#
loop_
_entity.id
_entity.type
_entity.pdbx_description
1 polymer ?
#
loop_
_entity_poly.entity_id
_entity_poly.type
_entity_poly.pdbx_seq_one_letter_code
_entity_poly.pdbx_strand_id
1 'polypeptide(L)'
;MTDTNNDEIIERNFDDRTEEDKEAFLTQTWCNNCQAVDLGMVEPKEYELNGVIIVEGKCKVCGEVSLTEVADESTDGEWEDER
;
A
#
# COMPACT_ATOMS: atom_id res chain seq x y z
N MET A 1 22.56 -2.69 23.63
CA MET A 1 21.26 -3.26 24.03
C MET A 1 20.42 -3.22 22.78
N THR A 2 19.92 -4.36 22.32
CA THR A 2 19.15 -4.47 21.08
C THR A 2 17.76 -3.93 21.36
N ASP A 3 17.53 -2.65 21.02
CA ASP A 3 16.19 -2.08 20.98
C ASP A 3 15.37 -2.92 20.00
N THR A 4 14.41 -3.64 20.57
CA THR A 4 13.39 -4.38 19.86
C THR A 4 12.63 -3.37 19.01
N ASN A 5 12.83 -3.44 17.69
CA ASN A 5 11.98 -2.76 16.72
C ASN A 5 10.54 -3.19 17.00
N ASN A 6 9.78 -2.36 17.72
CA ASN A 6 8.33 -2.45 17.77
C ASN A 6 7.85 -1.87 16.44
N ASP A 7 7.93 -2.68 15.39
CA ASP A 7 7.18 -2.41 14.18
C ASP A 7 5.69 -2.48 14.56
N GLU A 8 5.10 -1.33 14.90
CA GLU A 8 3.69 -1.26 15.25
C GLU A 8 2.88 -1.51 13.99
N ILE A 9 2.40 -2.74 13.85
CA ILE A 9 1.43 -3.14 12.82
C ILE A 9 0.03 -2.85 13.36
N ILE A 10 -0.62 -1.85 12.79
CA ILE A 10 -2.01 -1.49 13.08
C ILE A 10 -2.86 -2.03 11.94
N GLU A 11 -3.69 -3.03 12.21
CA GLU A 11 -4.64 -3.52 11.21
C GLU A 11 -5.65 -2.41 10.88
N ARG A 12 -5.74 -2.04 9.60
CA ARG A 12 -6.68 -1.05 9.11
C ARG A 12 -7.74 -1.72 8.26
N ASN A 13 -8.84 -1.01 8.05
CA ASN A 13 -9.94 -1.52 7.26
C ASN A 13 -9.88 -0.91 5.86
N PHE A 14 -9.47 -1.71 4.88
CA PHE A 14 -9.48 -1.30 3.48
C PHE A 14 -10.89 -0.88 3.01
N ASP A 15 -11.94 -1.44 3.61
CA ASP A 15 -13.32 -1.10 3.29
C ASP A 15 -13.75 0.31 3.73
N ASP A 16 -12.98 0.99 4.59
CA ASP A 16 -13.26 2.37 5.00
C ASP A 16 -12.81 3.40 3.95
N ARG A 17 -12.03 2.99 2.94
CA ARG A 17 -11.67 3.85 1.80
C ARG A 17 -12.88 4.19 0.93
N THR A 18 -12.73 5.22 0.11
CA THR A 18 -13.74 5.53 -0.91
C THR A 18 -13.78 4.44 -1.98
N GLU A 19 -14.93 4.26 -2.62
CA GLU A 19 -15.07 3.27 -3.70
C GLU A 19 -14.11 3.53 -4.88
N GLU A 20 -13.78 4.81 -5.13
CA GLU A 20 -12.82 5.20 -6.17
C GLU A 20 -11.40 4.74 -5.83
N ASP A 21 -10.96 4.94 -4.57
CA ASP A 21 -9.66 4.44 -4.10
C ASP A 21 -9.60 2.91 -4.15
N LYS A 22 -10.65 2.23 -3.70
CA LYS A 22 -10.72 0.77 -3.75
C LYS A 22 -10.59 0.26 -5.18
N GLU A 23 -11.30 0.88 -6.11
CA GLU A 23 -11.25 0.51 -7.52
C GLU A 23 -9.85 0.75 -8.10
N ALA A 24 -9.19 1.86 -7.74
CA ALA A 24 -7.81 2.14 -8.11
C ALA A 24 -6.86 1.04 -7.60
N PHE A 25 -6.92 0.61 -6.34
CA PHE A 25 -6.08 -0.50 -5.89
C PHE A 25 -6.43 -1.82 -6.57
N LEU A 26 -7.71 -2.11 -6.82
CA LEU A 26 -8.17 -3.36 -7.44
C LEU A 26 -7.90 -3.44 -8.94
N THR A 27 -7.67 -2.33 -9.63
CA THR A 27 -7.45 -2.28 -11.08
C THR A 27 -6.07 -1.75 -11.44
N GLN A 28 -5.64 -0.66 -10.83
CA GLN A 28 -4.39 0.08 -11.10
C GLN A 28 -3.25 -0.36 -10.17
N THR A 29 -3.06 -1.67 -9.99
CA THR A 29 -1.92 -2.20 -9.23
C THR A 29 -0.70 -2.40 -10.10
N TRP A 30 0.47 -1.99 -9.60
CA TRP A 30 1.75 -2.45 -10.14
C TRP A 30 2.16 -3.81 -9.58
N CYS A 31 2.57 -4.73 -10.45
CA CYS A 31 3.15 -6.00 -10.04
C CYS A 31 4.62 -6.07 -10.43
N ASN A 32 5.53 -6.27 -9.47
CA ASN A 32 6.96 -6.40 -9.74
C ASN A 32 7.31 -7.64 -10.57
N ASN A 33 6.58 -8.75 -10.41
CA ASN A 33 6.80 -9.95 -11.20
C ASN A 33 6.36 -9.80 -12.67
N CYS A 34 5.18 -9.21 -12.90
CA CYS A 34 4.70 -8.94 -14.26
C CYS A 34 5.33 -7.69 -14.89
N GLN A 35 5.94 -6.81 -14.09
CA GLN A 35 6.51 -5.52 -14.49
C GLN A 35 5.53 -4.65 -15.28
N ALA A 36 4.26 -4.67 -14.88
CA ALA A 36 3.19 -3.92 -15.52
C ALA A 36 2.26 -3.30 -14.50
N VAL A 37 1.69 -2.16 -14.89
CA VAL A 37 0.60 -1.46 -14.21
C VAL A 37 -0.75 -1.99 -14.74
N ASP A 38 -1.85 -1.66 -14.06
CA ASP A 38 -3.22 -1.99 -14.48
C ASP A 38 -3.58 -3.49 -14.49
N LEU A 39 -2.90 -4.29 -13.68
CA LEU A 39 -3.18 -5.73 -13.59
C LEU A 39 -4.29 -6.05 -12.58
N GLY A 40 -4.41 -5.19 -11.57
CA GLY A 40 -5.27 -5.38 -10.42
C GLY A 40 -4.77 -6.40 -9.40
N MET A 41 -5.28 -6.26 -8.18
CA MET A 41 -5.01 -7.15 -7.06
C MET A 41 -6.29 -7.84 -6.56
N VAL A 42 -6.12 -9.00 -5.94
CA VAL A 42 -7.17 -9.77 -5.25
C VAL A 42 -6.78 -9.91 -3.79
N GLU A 43 -7.79 -10.01 -2.92
CA GLU A 43 -7.61 -10.05 -1.46
C GLU A 43 -6.82 -8.83 -0.91
N PRO A 44 -7.27 -7.57 -1.18
CA PRO A 44 -6.59 -6.40 -0.62
C PRO A 44 -6.70 -6.39 0.90
N LYS A 45 -5.58 -6.19 1.58
CA LYS A 45 -5.47 -6.05 3.03
C LYS A 45 -4.69 -4.77 3.33
N GLU A 46 -5.31 -3.86 4.06
CA GLU A 46 -4.65 -2.64 4.51
C GLU A 46 -4.16 -2.79 5.95
N TYR A 47 -2.96 -2.31 6.21
CA TYR A 47 -2.42 -2.15 7.55
C TYR A 47 -1.44 -0.99 7.57
N GLU A 48 -1.26 -0.40 8.73
CA GLU A 48 -0.26 0.62 8.97
C GLU A 48 0.94 -0.02 9.66
N LEU A 49 2.12 0.23 9.13
CA LEU A 49 3.39 -0.29 9.60
C LEU A 49 4.32 0.91 9.87
N ASN A 50 4.67 1.14 11.14
CA ASN A 50 5.52 2.28 11.54
C ASN A 50 5.01 3.66 11.08
N GLY A 51 3.68 3.84 11.03
CA GLY A 51 3.06 5.07 10.52
C GLY A 51 2.98 5.17 9.00
N VAL A 52 3.38 4.14 8.26
CA VAL A 52 3.20 4.04 6.80
C VAL A 52 2.02 3.13 6.50
N ILE A 53 1.06 3.61 5.72
CA ILE A 53 -0.09 2.79 5.31
C ILE A 53 0.33 1.90 4.14
N ILE A 54 0.20 0.60 4.30
CA ILE A 54 0.53 -0.41 3.31
C ILE A 54 -0.73 -1.17 2.93
N VAL A 55 -0.96 -1.31 1.63
CA VAL A 55 -1.99 -2.17 1.04
C VAL A 55 -1.30 -3.38 0.42
N GLU A 56 -1.49 -4.54 1.02
CA GLU A 56 -1.05 -5.83 0.50
C GLU A 56 -2.17 -6.46 -0.33
N GLY A 57 -1.87 -7.00 -1.50
CA GLY A 57 -2.82 -7.80 -2.27
C GLY A 57 -2.10 -8.74 -3.22
N LYS A 58 -2.77 -9.78 -3.70
CA LYS A 58 -2.18 -10.70 -4.69
C LYS A 58 -2.48 -10.23 -6.09
N CYS A 59 -1.49 -10.19 -6.97
CA CYS A 59 -1.69 -9.86 -8.38
C CYS A 59 -2.71 -10.81 -9.01
N LYS A 60 -3.75 -10.26 -9.65
CA LYS A 60 -4.80 -11.04 -10.32
C LYS A 60 -4.28 -11.92 -11.46
N VAL A 61 -3.14 -11.55 -12.05
CA VAL A 61 -2.54 -12.23 -13.21
C VAL A 61 -1.59 -13.35 -12.81
N CYS A 62 -0.61 -13.06 -11.95
CA CYS A 62 0.43 -14.04 -11.57
C CYS A 62 0.23 -14.65 -10.18
N GLY A 63 -0.64 -14.08 -9.34
CA GLY A 63 -0.85 -14.51 -7.96
C GLY A 63 0.25 -14.08 -6.97
N GLU A 64 1.27 -13.36 -7.43
CA GLU A 64 2.36 -12.86 -6.59
C GLU A 64 1.85 -11.77 -5.63
N VAL A 65 2.41 -11.71 -4.43
CA VAL A 65 2.06 -10.67 -3.46
C VAL A 65 2.63 -9.32 -3.92
N SER A 66 1.75 -8.35 -4.13
CA SER A 66 2.05 -6.95 -4.40
C SER A 66 1.78 -6.15 -3.14
N LEU A 67 2.78 -5.36 -2.72
CA LEU A 67 2.68 -4.39 -1.63
C LEU A 67 2.68 -2.99 -2.24
N THR A 68 1.66 -2.21 -1.92
CA THR A 68 1.54 -0.82 -2.35
C THR A 68 1.58 0.06 -1.11
N GLU A 69 2.60 0.89 -1.00
CA GLU A 69 2.65 1.95 0.02
C GLU A 69 1.74 3.09 -0.42
N VAL A 70 0.84 3.50 0.48
CA VAL A 70 -0.06 4.63 0.26
C VAL A 70 0.56 5.86 0.91
N ALA A 71 0.99 6.79 0.06
CA ALA A 71 1.31 8.14 0.50
C ALA A 71 0.00 8.88 0.80
N ASP A 72 -0.26 9.16 2.08
CA ASP A 72 -1.33 10.03 2.51
C ASP A 72 -0.82 11.48 2.54
N GLU A 73 -1.71 12.47 2.40
CA GLU A 73 -1.39 13.91 2.48
C GLU A 73 -0.74 14.30 3.83
N SER A 74 -0.86 13.44 4.86
CA SER A 74 -0.18 13.55 6.15
C SER A 74 1.33 13.17 6.11
N THR A 75 1.74 12.42 5.09
CA THR A 75 3.08 11.83 4.91
C THR A 75 3.87 12.41 3.76
N ASP A 76 3.27 13.31 2.97
CA ASP A 76 4.02 14.26 2.17
C ASP A 76 4.74 15.22 3.12
N GLY A 77 5.88 14.78 3.64
CA GLY A 77 6.83 15.67 4.32
C GLY A 77 7.01 16.89 3.44
N GLU A 78 7.01 18.08 4.05
CA GLU A 78 7.25 19.33 3.35
C GLU A 78 8.39 19.11 2.36
N TRP A 79 8.04 19.06 1.07
CA TRP A 79 9.02 19.10 0.02
C TRP A 79 9.56 20.51 0.11
N GLU A 80 10.59 20.72 0.94
CA GLU A 80 11.41 21.91 0.88
C GLU A 80 11.98 21.89 -0.53
N ASP A 81 11.28 22.56 -1.45
CA ASP A 81 11.80 23.07 -2.70
C ASP A 81 12.98 23.98 -2.34
N GLU A 82 14.11 23.38 -2.01
CA GLU A 82 15.35 24.10 -1.77
C GLU A 82 15.97 24.46 -3.12
N ARG A 83 15.44 25.58 -3.63
CA ARG A 83 16.12 26.65 -4.38
C ARG A 83 16.26 26.57 -5.90
#